data_AF-A0A139RDX7-F1
#
_entry.id   AF-A0A139RDX7-F1
#
_cell.length_a   1.000
_cell.length_b   1.000
_cell.length_c   1.000
_cell.angle_alpha   90.00
_cell.angle_beta   90.00
_cell.angle_gamma   90.00
#
_symmetry.space_group_name_H-M   'P 1'
#
loop_
_entity.id
_entity.type
_entity.pdbx_description
1 polymer ?
#
loop_
_entity_poly.entity_id
_entity_poly.type
_entity_poly.pdbx_seq_one_letter_code
_entity_poly.pdbx_strand_id
1 'polypeptide(L)'
;MSKDLKILQIGTENWKHRYEIPKKLEWYYIYPNSPKALKETIKMDEIRKFNAILIEDGRYLIDLLPIIKIIEPYTIFYNQEFQTSNPLILDLIKKRCAQAIDFSDPQKLLKDLSTSLFGGGYGDKMKPATIEVHPSFKGSISYQGFEYLLLEGDFGSEFSPVATWKYNFVSSTKLPIELWLEYEKSEGVEFQFRVKKMPEGSVSDVVEDLIYTEEDLKTSLIMDQDYNSYLCMSVEARGQGILKLGSLHQRWSRKYFGKFVLGGNILHDNKRDEINYFFHPGDFKPPLAVYFAGFRSAEGFEGYWMMQNFKCPFILFSDPRLEGGAFYLGSEELEEKIKQTIEHYQEYLGFDKKDLILSGLSMGTFPSLYYGSFFEPKGIVVGKPLANLGTIARRGRLEAPGVFPTGFDVLHHQTGGISPAHMDELDNRFWSAFKQADFSQTTFGLSYMKDEDMDSHAYDQLVTTLCQTGAKILSKGTAGRHNDDTGTNVTWFIHFYNMILQAEFGRGET
;
A
#
# COMPACT_ATOMS: atom_id res chain seq x y z
N MET A 1 29.98 2.02 -12.94
CA MET A 1 28.71 1.76 -12.23
C MET A 1 29.08 1.29 -10.84
N SER A 2 28.83 2.11 -9.81
CA SER A 2 29.22 1.79 -8.44
C SER A 2 28.42 0.58 -7.93
N LYS A 3 29.09 -0.27 -7.15
CA LYS A 3 28.47 -1.38 -6.45
C LYS A 3 27.72 -0.79 -5.25
N ASP A 4 26.40 -0.75 -5.30
CA ASP A 4 25.61 -0.01 -4.30
C ASP A 4 24.81 -0.91 -3.35
N LEU A 5 24.60 -2.19 -3.68
CA LEU A 5 23.75 -3.11 -2.90
C LEU A 5 24.60 -4.15 -2.16
N LYS A 6 24.68 -4.06 -0.83
CA LYS A 6 25.45 -5.00 0.01
C LYS A 6 24.63 -6.26 0.31
N ILE A 7 25.12 -7.41 -0.11
CA ILE A 7 24.49 -8.72 0.09
C ILE A 7 25.37 -9.58 0.97
N LEU A 8 24.82 -10.09 2.07
CA LEU A 8 25.48 -11.08 2.91
C LEU A 8 24.94 -12.47 2.60
N GLN A 9 25.83 -13.42 2.35
CA GLN A 9 25.52 -14.84 2.25
C GLN A 9 26.11 -15.58 3.45
N ILE A 10 25.29 -16.38 4.13
CA ILE A 10 25.74 -17.37 5.13
C ILE A 10 25.39 -18.76 4.62
N GLY A 11 26.41 -19.56 4.32
CA GLY A 11 26.25 -20.92 3.84
C GLY A 11 27.58 -21.63 3.57
N THR A 12 27.52 -22.91 3.24
CA THR A 12 28.72 -23.78 3.22
C THR A 12 29.61 -23.57 2.00
N GLU A 13 29.08 -22.97 0.94
CA GLU A 13 29.82 -22.67 -0.29
C GLU A 13 29.58 -21.23 -0.72
N ASN A 14 30.62 -20.52 -1.14
CA ASN A 14 30.45 -19.15 -1.64
C ASN A 14 29.86 -19.16 -3.05
N TRP A 15 28.65 -18.62 -3.20
CA TRP A 15 27.93 -18.59 -4.48
C TRP A 15 28.69 -17.83 -5.57
N LYS A 16 29.56 -16.89 -5.21
CA LYS A 16 30.43 -16.18 -6.15
C LYS A 16 31.36 -17.10 -6.94
N HIS A 17 31.62 -18.32 -6.45
CA HIS A 17 32.43 -19.32 -7.17
C HIS A 17 31.62 -20.21 -8.11
N ARG A 18 30.29 -20.20 -8.01
CA ARG A 18 29.38 -21.10 -8.76
C ARG A 18 28.43 -20.37 -9.70
N TYR A 19 28.09 -19.12 -9.39
CA TYR A 19 27.07 -18.33 -10.08
C TYR A 19 27.62 -16.98 -10.51
N GLU A 20 26.99 -16.39 -11.53
CA GLU A 20 27.29 -15.04 -11.95
C GLU A 20 26.62 -14.04 -10.99
N ILE A 21 27.43 -13.33 -10.19
CA ILE A 21 26.96 -12.26 -9.32
C ILE A 21 26.72 -10.99 -10.15
N PRO A 22 25.48 -10.47 -10.24
CA PRO A 22 25.20 -9.24 -10.97
C PRO A 22 26.07 -8.08 -10.48
N LYS A 23 26.60 -7.27 -11.42
CA LYS A 23 27.61 -6.22 -11.14
C LYS A 23 27.23 -5.21 -10.05
N LYS A 24 25.94 -4.99 -9.81
CA LYS A 24 25.43 -4.05 -8.79
C LYS A 24 25.40 -4.63 -7.36
N LEU A 25 25.54 -5.95 -7.23
CA LEU A 25 25.59 -6.63 -5.94
C LEU A 25 27.03 -6.69 -5.44
N GLU A 26 27.27 -6.08 -4.28
CA GLU A 26 28.48 -6.25 -3.50
C GLU A 26 28.32 -7.47 -2.60
N TRP A 27 29.13 -8.50 -2.83
CA TRP A 27 28.94 -9.82 -2.24
C TRP A 27 29.87 -10.09 -1.06
N TYR A 28 29.28 -10.32 0.12
CA TYR A 28 29.94 -10.72 1.34
C TYR A 28 29.55 -12.15 1.66
N TYR A 29 30.53 -12.99 2.00
CA TYR A 29 30.32 -14.40 2.30
C TYR A 29 30.92 -14.72 3.66
N ILE A 30 30.16 -15.44 4.49
CA ILE A 30 30.60 -15.95 5.78
C ILE A 30 30.27 -17.44 5.87
N TYR A 31 31.26 -18.25 6.22
CA TYR A 31 31.03 -19.67 6.50
C TYR A 31 30.21 -19.82 7.80
N PRO A 32 29.25 -20.74 7.87
CA PRO A 32 28.40 -20.95 9.04
C PRO A 32 29.18 -21.11 10.36
N ASN A 33 28.54 -20.74 11.47
CA ASN A 33 29.09 -20.74 12.82
C ASN A 33 30.35 -19.86 12.99
N SER A 34 30.48 -18.81 12.17
CA SER A 34 31.62 -17.88 12.21
C SER A 34 31.24 -16.43 12.56
N PRO A 35 30.50 -16.18 13.67
CA PRO A 35 30.03 -14.84 14.02
C PRO A 35 31.14 -13.81 14.27
N LYS A 36 32.36 -14.26 14.63
CA LYS A 36 33.53 -13.39 14.79
C LYS A 36 33.99 -12.81 13.45
N ALA A 37 34.10 -13.65 12.43
CA ALA A 37 34.47 -13.23 11.08
C ALA A 37 33.45 -12.22 10.54
N LEU A 38 32.15 -12.46 10.75
CA LEU A 38 31.10 -11.51 10.36
C LEU A 38 31.28 -10.13 11.01
N LYS A 39 31.57 -10.07 12.32
CA LYS A 39 31.84 -8.80 13.01
C LYS A 39 33.09 -8.09 12.48
N GLU A 40 34.15 -8.84 12.20
CA GLU A 40 35.40 -8.31 11.67
C GLU A 40 35.18 -7.72 10.27
N THR A 41 34.50 -8.43 9.38
CA THR A 41 34.13 -7.95 8.04
C THR A 41 33.31 -6.66 8.11
N ILE A 42 32.27 -6.61 8.95
CA ILE A 42 31.45 -5.40 9.11
C ILE A 42 32.28 -4.21 9.58
N LYS A 43 33.23 -4.43 10.49
CA LYS A 43 34.09 -3.38 11.01
C LYS A 43 35.10 -2.91 9.97
N MET A 44 35.73 -3.84 9.25
CA MET A 44 36.76 -3.55 8.24
C MET A 44 36.18 -2.77 7.05
N ASP A 45 34.98 -3.14 6.61
CA ASP A 45 34.35 -2.57 5.41
C ASP A 45 33.29 -1.50 5.75
N GLU A 46 33.27 -1.05 7.02
CA GLU A 46 32.38 -0.01 7.57
C GLU A 46 30.89 -0.21 7.20
N ILE A 47 30.43 -1.47 7.26
CA ILE A 47 29.08 -1.85 6.81
C ILE A 47 28.04 -1.33 7.80
N ARG A 48 27.21 -0.39 7.35
CA ARG A 48 26.10 0.16 8.14
C ARG A 48 24.80 -0.63 8.03
N LYS A 49 24.60 -1.32 6.91
CA LYS A 49 23.46 -2.20 6.65
C LYS A 49 23.72 -3.14 5.49
N PHE A 50 22.93 -4.20 5.42
CA PHE A 50 22.81 -5.08 4.25
C PHE A 50 21.46 -4.83 3.57
N ASN A 51 21.44 -4.87 2.24
CA ASN A 51 20.22 -4.80 1.44
C ASN A 51 19.49 -6.15 1.41
N ALA A 52 20.24 -7.25 1.49
CA ALA A 52 19.71 -8.59 1.67
C ALA A 52 20.72 -9.48 2.42
N ILE A 53 20.20 -10.42 3.19
CA ILE A 53 20.96 -11.44 3.91
C ILE A 53 20.38 -12.79 3.52
N LEU A 54 21.17 -13.61 2.81
CA LEU A 54 20.77 -14.95 2.37
C LEU A 54 21.30 -15.99 3.35
N ILE A 55 20.40 -16.75 3.94
CA ILE A 55 20.68 -17.83 4.87
C ILE A 55 20.27 -19.15 4.22
N GLU A 56 21.24 -19.89 3.68
CA GLU A 56 20.97 -21.11 2.90
C GLU A 56 20.34 -22.23 3.75
N ASP A 57 20.70 -22.28 5.03
CA ASP A 57 20.09 -23.15 6.03
C ASP A 57 19.72 -22.31 7.25
N GLY A 58 18.42 -22.23 7.56
CA GLY A 58 17.89 -21.37 8.60
C GLY A 58 18.41 -21.67 10.01
N ARG A 59 19.08 -22.80 10.25
CA ARG A 59 19.80 -23.05 11.52
C ARG A 59 20.85 -21.97 11.81
N TYR A 60 21.42 -21.35 10.78
CA TYR A 60 22.46 -20.32 10.90
C TYR A 60 21.91 -18.90 11.05
N LEU A 61 20.58 -18.72 11.17
CA LEU A 61 20.00 -17.43 11.56
C LEU A 61 20.59 -16.89 12.86
N ILE A 62 20.98 -17.77 13.78
CA ILE A 62 21.64 -17.42 15.04
C ILE A 62 22.97 -16.68 14.86
N ASP A 63 23.66 -16.86 13.72
CA ASP A 63 24.94 -16.18 13.45
C ASP A 63 24.76 -14.66 13.30
N LEU A 64 23.53 -14.21 13.05
CA LEU A 64 23.17 -12.80 12.91
C LEU A 64 23.00 -12.08 14.25
N LEU A 65 22.84 -12.80 15.37
CA LEU A 65 22.66 -12.22 16.71
C LEU A 65 23.72 -11.14 17.06
N PRO A 66 25.02 -11.39 16.86
CA PRO A 66 26.10 -10.40 16.86
C PRO A 66 25.83 -9.01 16.28
N ILE A 67 25.04 -8.95 15.20
CA ILE A 67 24.90 -7.77 14.33
C ILE A 67 23.43 -7.35 14.20
N ILE A 68 22.57 -7.91 15.04
CA ILE A 68 21.11 -7.81 14.91
C ILE A 68 20.59 -6.36 14.90
N LYS A 69 21.37 -5.41 15.43
CA LYS A 69 21.03 -3.98 15.47
C LYS A 69 21.10 -3.27 14.12
N ILE A 70 21.88 -3.78 13.16
CA ILE A 70 22.02 -3.17 11.82
C ILE A 70 21.17 -3.88 10.76
N ILE A 71 20.40 -4.90 11.15
CA ILE A 71 19.54 -5.67 10.26
C ILE A 71 18.15 -5.04 10.26
N GLU A 72 17.77 -4.51 9.11
CA GLU A 72 16.43 -3.98 8.86
C GLU A 72 15.42 -5.15 8.70
N PRO A 73 14.16 -5.02 9.16
CA PRO A 73 13.13 -6.02 8.92
C PRO A 73 12.99 -6.35 7.43
N TYR A 74 12.56 -7.58 7.11
CA TYR A 74 12.35 -8.07 5.75
C TYR A 74 13.61 -8.20 4.87
N THR A 75 14.80 -7.93 5.39
CA THR A 75 16.06 -8.08 4.62
C THR A 75 16.69 -9.47 4.75
N ILE A 76 16.21 -10.31 5.67
CA ILE A 76 16.66 -11.69 5.83
C ILE A 76 15.81 -12.60 4.95
N PHE A 77 16.48 -13.40 4.12
CA PHE A 77 15.91 -14.44 3.30
C PHE A 77 16.48 -15.79 3.71
N TYR A 78 15.61 -16.77 3.94
CA TYR A 78 16.01 -18.14 4.28
C TYR A 78 15.25 -19.15 3.42
N ASN A 79 15.82 -20.34 3.27
CA ASN A 79 15.22 -21.40 2.47
C ASN A 79 13.84 -21.79 3.03
N GLN A 80 12.81 -21.71 2.18
CA GLN A 80 11.42 -22.00 2.53
C GLN A 80 11.17 -23.43 3.03
N GLU A 81 12.02 -24.38 2.65
CA GLU A 81 11.92 -25.78 3.10
C GLU A 81 12.44 -25.98 4.54
N PHE A 82 13.04 -24.94 5.14
CA PHE A 82 13.59 -25.02 6.48
C PHE A 82 12.49 -25.05 7.54
N GLN A 83 12.53 -26.09 8.38
CA GLN A 83 11.65 -26.23 9.53
C GLN A 83 12.47 -26.30 10.82
N THR A 84 11.95 -25.67 11.88
CA THR A 84 12.61 -25.68 13.19
C THR A 84 11.61 -25.55 14.32
N SER A 85 11.91 -26.21 15.43
CA SER A 85 11.25 -26.00 16.71
C SER A 85 12.10 -25.18 17.69
N ASN A 86 13.26 -24.68 17.25
CA ASN A 86 14.16 -23.90 18.09
C ASN A 86 13.54 -22.51 18.39
N PRO A 87 13.20 -22.20 19.67
CA PRO A 87 12.53 -20.96 20.02
C PRO A 87 13.32 -19.70 19.66
N LEU A 88 14.66 -19.75 19.72
CA LEU A 88 15.52 -18.61 19.41
C LEU A 88 15.48 -18.27 17.91
N ILE A 89 15.44 -19.29 17.05
CA ILE A 89 15.36 -19.09 15.60
C ILE A 89 13.96 -18.58 15.22
N LEU A 90 12.91 -19.17 15.81
CA LEU A 90 11.53 -18.72 15.60
C LEU A 90 11.36 -17.25 16.04
N ASP A 91 11.93 -16.87 17.18
CA ASP A 91 11.93 -15.48 17.66
C ASP A 91 12.68 -14.54 16.69
N LEU A 92 13.81 -14.97 16.11
CA LEU A 92 14.53 -14.18 15.11
C LEU A 92 13.73 -14.00 13.81
N ILE A 93 13.13 -15.08 13.29
CA ILE A 93 12.28 -15.04 12.09
C ILE A 93 11.14 -14.05 12.31
N LYS A 94 10.47 -14.18 13.47
CA LYS A 94 9.38 -13.29 13.87
C LYS A 94 9.87 -11.84 14.00
N LYS A 95 10.90 -11.59 14.81
CA LYS A 95 11.33 -10.22 15.14
C LYS A 95 12.00 -9.45 14.02
N ARG A 96 12.45 -10.15 12.98
CA ARG A 96 13.06 -9.55 11.78
C ARG A 96 12.17 -9.66 10.56
N CYS A 97 10.97 -10.24 10.72
CA CYS A 97 10.09 -10.55 9.60
C CYS A 97 10.87 -11.22 8.46
N ALA A 98 11.67 -12.23 8.81
CA ALA A 98 12.51 -12.93 7.85
C ALA A 98 11.62 -13.65 6.82
N GLN A 99 12.01 -13.58 5.56
CA GLN A 99 11.22 -14.06 4.43
C GLN A 99 11.69 -15.47 4.03
N ALA A 100 10.76 -16.43 4.07
CA ALA A 100 10.96 -17.74 3.47
C ALA A 100 10.89 -17.61 1.94
N ILE A 101 11.93 -18.03 1.23
CA ILE A 101 11.96 -18.00 -0.24
C ILE A 101 12.54 -19.29 -0.82
N ASP A 102 12.33 -19.51 -2.11
CA ASP A 102 12.90 -20.63 -2.83
C ASP A 102 14.39 -20.40 -3.18
N PHE A 103 15.24 -21.34 -2.75
CA PHE A 103 16.68 -21.36 -3.03
C PHE A 103 17.05 -22.38 -4.13
N SER A 104 16.06 -23.03 -4.77
CA SER A 104 16.28 -24.07 -5.78
C SER A 104 16.99 -23.59 -7.04
N ASP A 105 16.82 -22.31 -7.40
CA ASP A 105 17.51 -21.63 -8.50
C ASP A 105 18.25 -20.36 -8.02
N PRO A 106 19.47 -20.52 -7.49
CA PRO A 106 20.28 -19.39 -7.01
C PRO A 106 20.59 -18.36 -8.11
N GLN A 107 20.73 -18.77 -9.37
CA GLN A 107 21.06 -17.85 -10.46
C GLN A 107 19.89 -16.91 -10.78
N LYS A 108 18.67 -17.45 -10.80
CA LYS A 108 17.45 -16.65 -10.90
C LYS A 108 17.26 -15.74 -9.69
N LEU A 109 17.45 -16.26 -8.48
CA LEU A 109 17.35 -15.47 -7.24
C LEU A 109 18.33 -14.27 -7.26
N LEU A 110 19.56 -14.48 -7.70
CA LEU A 110 20.55 -13.42 -7.87
C LEU A 110 20.08 -12.35 -8.87
N LYS A 111 19.49 -12.76 -10.01
CA LYS A 111 18.90 -11.82 -11.00
C LYS A 111 17.75 -11.03 -10.37
N ASP A 112 16.85 -11.70 -9.66
CA ASP A 112 15.67 -11.11 -9.02
C ASP A 112 16.04 -10.09 -7.93
N LEU A 113 16.95 -10.45 -7.02
CA LEU A 113 17.46 -9.55 -5.97
C LEU A 113 18.11 -8.31 -6.59
N SER A 114 18.81 -8.51 -7.70
CA SER A 114 19.45 -7.41 -8.40
C SER A 114 18.43 -6.32 -8.75
N THR A 115 17.25 -6.66 -9.24
CA THR A 115 16.23 -5.69 -9.70
C THR A 115 15.17 -5.34 -8.66
N SER A 116 15.20 -5.94 -7.47
CA SER A 116 14.13 -5.79 -6.46
C SER A 116 14.55 -5.09 -5.17
N LEU A 117 15.85 -4.85 -4.96
CA LEU A 117 16.41 -4.26 -3.73
C LEU A 117 16.62 -2.73 -3.81
N PHE A 118 15.93 -2.05 -4.73
CA PHE A 118 16.00 -0.59 -4.86
C PHE A 118 15.41 0.13 -3.62
N GLY A 119 15.82 1.37 -3.38
CA GLY A 119 15.26 2.23 -2.33
C GLY A 119 13.98 2.93 -2.79
N GLY A 120 13.07 3.23 -1.84
CA GLY A 120 11.79 3.87 -2.12
C GLY A 120 10.79 2.94 -2.82
N GLY A 121 9.70 3.51 -3.33
CA GLY A 121 8.68 2.82 -4.11
C GLY A 121 7.92 3.83 -4.97
N TYR A 122 7.34 3.36 -6.06
CA TYR A 122 6.55 4.18 -6.96
C TYR A 122 5.44 3.34 -7.60
N GLY A 123 4.29 3.97 -7.79
CA GLY A 123 3.27 3.53 -8.71
C GLY A 123 2.44 4.70 -9.18
N ASP A 124 1.77 4.51 -10.30
CA ASP A 124 0.75 5.40 -10.82
C ASP A 124 -0.27 4.58 -11.62
N LYS A 125 -1.21 5.25 -12.29
CA LYS A 125 -2.20 4.57 -13.12
C LYS A 125 -2.57 5.39 -14.35
N MET A 126 -2.96 4.66 -15.38
CA MET A 126 -3.76 5.23 -16.46
C MET A 126 -5.23 5.20 -16.07
N LYS A 127 -5.83 6.38 -16.03
CA LYS A 127 -7.23 6.58 -15.65
C LYS A 127 -8.16 6.09 -16.77
N PRO A 128 -9.42 5.73 -16.47
CA PRO A 128 -10.41 5.36 -17.48
C PRO A 128 -10.56 6.39 -18.60
N ALA A 129 -10.43 7.68 -18.31
CA ALA A 129 -10.48 8.76 -19.31
C ALA A 129 -9.39 8.71 -20.39
N THR A 130 -8.35 7.89 -20.20
CA THR A 130 -7.29 7.65 -21.18
C THR A 130 -7.55 6.45 -22.09
N ILE A 131 -8.67 5.73 -21.87
CA ILE A 131 -9.08 4.62 -22.71
C ILE A 131 -9.76 5.18 -23.97
N GLU A 132 -9.43 4.62 -25.13
CA GLU A 132 -10.09 4.87 -26.41
C GLU A 132 -10.82 3.60 -26.83
N VAL A 133 -12.12 3.75 -27.10
CA VAL A 133 -12.95 2.66 -27.61
C VAL A 133 -12.72 2.52 -29.11
N HIS A 134 -12.52 1.29 -29.56
CA HIS A 134 -12.27 1.01 -30.97
C HIS A 134 -13.50 1.38 -31.83
N PRO A 135 -13.35 2.07 -32.98
CA PRO A 135 -14.48 2.56 -33.79
C PRO A 135 -15.42 1.46 -34.35
N SER A 136 -14.96 0.20 -34.35
CA SER A 136 -15.79 -0.93 -34.76
C SER A 136 -16.84 -1.32 -33.71
N PHE A 137 -16.66 -0.99 -32.44
CA PHE A 137 -17.61 -1.32 -31.39
C PHE A 137 -18.93 -0.56 -31.60
N LYS A 138 -20.05 -1.28 -31.62
CA LYS A 138 -21.40 -0.74 -31.91
C LYS A 138 -22.32 -0.71 -30.70
N GLY A 139 -21.83 -1.12 -29.53
CA GLY A 139 -22.58 -1.07 -28.29
C GLY A 139 -22.65 0.32 -27.67
N SER A 140 -23.24 0.38 -26.48
CA SER A 140 -23.28 1.56 -25.64
C SER A 140 -21.93 1.81 -24.97
N ILE A 141 -21.53 3.07 -24.91
CA ILE A 141 -20.28 3.52 -24.29
C ILE A 141 -20.63 4.58 -23.26
N SER A 142 -20.20 4.39 -22.02
CA SER A 142 -20.42 5.36 -20.94
C SER A 142 -19.21 5.47 -20.03
N TYR A 143 -18.83 6.68 -19.65
CA TYR A 143 -17.78 6.93 -18.65
C TYR A 143 -18.44 7.30 -17.33
N GLN A 144 -18.18 6.51 -16.29
CA GLN A 144 -18.65 6.77 -14.94
C GLN A 144 -17.56 7.52 -14.17
N GLY A 145 -17.48 8.84 -14.40
CA GLY A 145 -16.45 9.69 -13.82
C GLY A 145 -15.04 9.22 -14.14
N PHE A 146 -14.17 9.19 -13.12
CA PHE A 146 -12.84 8.59 -13.19
C PHE A 146 -12.77 7.15 -12.64
N GLU A 147 -13.93 6.52 -12.39
CA GLU A 147 -14.01 5.16 -11.85
C GLU A 147 -13.81 4.11 -12.94
N TYR A 148 -14.65 4.12 -13.97
CA TYR A 148 -14.57 3.13 -15.05
C TYR A 148 -15.21 3.59 -16.38
N LEU A 149 -14.77 2.94 -17.45
CA LEU A 149 -15.44 2.88 -18.75
C LEU A 149 -16.38 1.68 -18.77
N LEU A 150 -17.65 1.91 -19.11
CA LEU A 150 -18.68 0.89 -19.31
C LEU A 150 -18.91 0.67 -20.81
N LEU A 151 -18.70 -0.57 -21.26
CA LEU A 151 -19.03 -1.05 -22.60
C LEU A 151 -20.15 -2.09 -22.49
N GLU A 152 -21.28 -1.84 -23.16
CA GLU A 152 -22.42 -2.75 -23.13
C GLU A 152 -22.89 -3.06 -24.56
N GLY A 153 -22.96 -4.33 -24.92
CA GLY A 153 -23.46 -4.75 -26.23
C GLY A 153 -22.95 -6.11 -26.68
N ASP A 154 -22.94 -6.30 -27.99
CA ASP A 154 -22.39 -7.46 -28.68
C ASP A 154 -20.94 -7.17 -29.10
N PHE A 155 -20.01 -7.98 -28.58
CA PHE A 155 -18.57 -7.92 -28.86
C PHE A 155 -18.16 -8.88 -30.00
N GLY A 156 -19.12 -9.62 -30.59
CA GLY A 156 -18.90 -10.58 -31.66
C GLY A 156 -18.58 -11.99 -31.16
N SER A 157 -18.49 -12.96 -32.07
CA SER A 157 -18.18 -14.35 -31.73
C SER A 157 -16.69 -14.64 -31.52
N GLU A 158 -15.82 -13.79 -32.07
CA GLU A 158 -14.36 -13.91 -32.01
C GLU A 158 -13.77 -12.73 -31.24
N PHE A 159 -12.60 -12.92 -30.62
CA PHE A 159 -11.89 -11.83 -29.97
C PHE A 159 -11.56 -10.74 -30.99
N SER A 160 -12.03 -9.52 -30.71
CA SER A 160 -11.77 -8.35 -31.54
C SER A 160 -11.38 -7.14 -30.69
N PRO A 161 -10.54 -6.21 -31.19
CA PRO A 161 -10.15 -5.03 -30.42
C PRO A 161 -11.35 -4.17 -30.04
N VAL A 162 -11.47 -3.85 -28.74
CA VAL A 162 -12.56 -3.03 -28.21
C VAL A 162 -12.08 -1.77 -27.52
N ALA A 163 -10.89 -1.79 -26.92
CA ALA A 163 -10.35 -0.65 -26.21
C ALA A 163 -8.82 -0.61 -26.26
N THR A 164 -8.24 0.59 -26.21
CA THR A 164 -6.79 0.80 -26.11
C THR A 164 -6.51 1.95 -25.16
N TRP A 165 -5.36 1.94 -24.49
CA TRP A 165 -4.91 3.12 -23.74
C TRP A 165 -4.15 4.07 -24.67
N LYS A 166 -4.38 5.39 -24.53
CA LYS A 166 -3.75 6.45 -25.35
C LYS A 166 -2.24 6.54 -25.17
N TYR A 167 -1.77 6.23 -23.96
CA TYR A 167 -0.40 6.43 -23.56
C TYR A 167 0.29 5.09 -23.35
N ASN A 168 1.62 5.15 -23.30
CA ASN A 168 2.46 4.00 -23.02
C ASN A 168 2.99 4.07 -21.59
N PHE A 169 3.22 2.91 -20.99
CA PHE A 169 4.09 2.82 -19.82
C PHE A 169 5.54 2.61 -20.24
N VAL A 170 6.48 3.01 -19.37
CA VAL A 170 7.90 2.75 -19.55
C VAL A 170 8.28 1.60 -18.64
N SER A 171 8.83 0.53 -19.22
CA SER A 171 9.41 -0.56 -18.46
C SER A 171 10.92 -0.59 -18.67
N SER A 172 11.68 -0.56 -17.56
CA SER A 172 13.14 -0.50 -17.60
C SER A 172 13.77 -1.79 -17.10
N THR A 173 14.92 -2.15 -17.68
CA THR A 173 15.77 -3.27 -17.23
C THR A 173 16.24 -3.16 -15.77
N LYS A 174 16.20 -1.96 -15.19
CA LYS A 174 16.65 -1.70 -13.81
C LYS A 174 15.52 -1.83 -12.79
N LEU A 175 14.29 -1.55 -13.22
CA LEU A 175 13.09 -1.46 -12.40
C LEU A 175 11.97 -2.15 -13.17
N PRO A 176 11.84 -3.49 -13.04
CA PRO A 176 10.69 -4.21 -13.55
C PRO A 176 9.41 -3.57 -13.02
N ILE A 177 8.38 -3.54 -13.84
CA ILE A 177 7.08 -3.03 -13.41
C ILE A 177 6.07 -4.15 -13.30
N GLU A 178 5.07 -3.96 -12.45
CA GLU A 178 3.90 -4.82 -12.38
C GLU A 178 2.67 -4.04 -12.82
N LEU A 179 1.77 -4.73 -13.54
CA LEU A 179 0.52 -4.17 -14.04
C LEU A 179 -0.67 -4.79 -13.30
N TRP A 180 -1.64 -3.96 -12.93
CA TRP A 180 -2.92 -4.39 -12.37
C TRP A 180 -4.05 -3.68 -13.10
N LEU A 181 -4.95 -4.46 -13.71
CA LEU A 181 -6.15 -3.94 -14.38
C LEU A 181 -7.36 -4.13 -13.46
N GLU A 182 -8.02 -3.03 -13.14
CA GLU A 182 -9.36 -3.02 -12.56
C GLU A 182 -10.38 -3.35 -13.66
N TYR A 183 -11.22 -4.36 -13.45
CA TYR A 183 -12.30 -4.69 -14.38
C TYR A 183 -13.43 -5.47 -13.70
N GLU A 184 -14.62 -5.36 -14.26
CA GLU A 184 -15.76 -6.24 -13.97
C GLU A 184 -16.44 -6.63 -15.29
N LYS A 185 -17.11 -7.78 -15.33
CA LYS A 185 -17.88 -8.18 -16.51
C LYS A 185 -19.07 -9.05 -16.17
N SER A 186 -20.02 -9.13 -17.11
CA SER A 186 -21.06 -10.14 -17.10
C SER A 186 -20.56 -11.50 -17.59
N GLU A 187 -21.21 -12.60 -17.18
CA GLU A 187 -20.86 -13.97 -17.56
C GLU A 187 -20.78 -14.21 -19.08
N GLY A 188 -21.61 -13.52 -19.88
CA GLY A 188 -21.66 -13.67 -21.33
C GLY A 188 -20.52 -13.00 -22.11
N VAL A 189 -19.55 -12.37 -21.41
CA VAL A 189 -18.41 -11.68 -22.02
C VAL A 189 -17.12 -12.39 -21.64
N GLU A 190 -16.24 -12.57 -22.61
CA GLU A 190 -14.85 -12.93 -22.39
C GLU A 190 -13.95 -11.82 -22.95
N PHE A 191 -12.83 -11.55 -22.28
CA PHE A 191 -11.84 -10.59 -22.78
C PHE A 191 -10.41 -11.06 -22.58
N GLN A 192 -9.51 -10.48 -23.37
CA GLN A 192 -8.07 -10.69 -23.29
C GLN A 192 -7.37 -9.33 -23.23
N PHE A 193 -6.35 -9.26 -22.38
CA PHE A 193 -5.51 -8.08 -22.22
C PHE A 193 -4.21 -8.27 -23.00
N ARG A 194 -3.91 -7.34 -23.90
CA ARG A 194 -2.77 -7.44 -24.81
C ARG A 194 -1.75 -6.35 -24.50
N VAL A 195 -0.48 -6.73 -24.37
CA VAL A 195 0.65 -5.84 -24.11
C VAL A 195 1.68 -6.01 -25.22
N LYS A 196 1.84 -4.96 -26.01
CA LYS A 196 2.90 -4.88 -27.03
C LYS A 196 4.09 -4.13 -26.47
N LYS A 197 5.30 -4.69 -26.62
CA LYS A 197 6.55 -4.04 -26.20
C LYS A 197 7.26 -3.45 -27.41
N MET A 198 7.52 -2.15 -27.33
CA MET A 198 8.31 -1.42 -28.31
C MET A 198 9.65 -1.02 -27.67
N PRO A 199 10.81 -1.34 -28.26
CA PRO A 199 12.10 -0.93 -27.70
C PRO A 199 12.20 0.59 -27.57
N GLU A 200 12.86 1.06 -26.51
CA GLU A 200 13.13 2.48 -26.31
C GLU A 200 13.83 3.08 -27.54
N GLY A 201 13.27 4.16 -28.09
CA GLY A 201 13.76 4.82 -29.29
C GLY A 201 13.26 4.24 -30.62
N SER A 202 12.54 3.11 -30.61
CA SER A 202 11.85 2.62 -31.81
C SER A 202 10.60 3.46 -32.11
N VAL A 203 10.32 3.65 -33.41
CA VAL A 203 9.13 4.37 -33.89
C VAL A 203 7.91 3.45 -33.97
N SER A 204 8.10 2.18 -34.33
CA SER A 204 6.99 1.26 -34.63
C SER A 204 7.30 -0.22 -34.40
N ASP A 205 8.53 -0.59 -34.08
CA ASP A 205 8.90 -2.00 -34.00
C ASP A 205 8.34 -2.60 -32.71
N VAL A 206 7.47 -3.60 -32.88
CA VAL A 206 6.95 -4.41 -31.79
C VAL A 206 7.79 -5.68 -31.74
N VAL A 207 8.52 -5.86 -30.64
CA VAL A 207 9.41 -7.03 -30.46
C VAL A 207 8.76 -8.16 -29.67
N GLU A 208 7.77 -7.82 -28.83
CA GLU A 208 6.96 -8.78 -28.10
C GLU A 208 5.49 -8.36 -28.16
N ASP A 209 4.61 -9.35 -28.31
CA ASP A 209 3.16 -9.16 -28.35
C ASP A 209 2.53 -10.22 -27.44
N LEU A 210 2.24 -9.81 -26.22
CA LEU A 210 1.83 -10.69 -25.13
C LEU A 210 0.32 -10.60 -24.97
N ILE A 211 -0.34 -11.75 -24.89
CA ILE A 211 -1.79 -11.86 -24.67
C ILE A 211 -2.00 -12.56 -23.33
N TYR A 212 -2.79 -11.92 -22.48
CA TYR A 212 -3.15 -12.37 -21.14
C TYR A 212 -4.64 -12.64 -21.07
N THR A 213 -4.98 -13.81 -20.55
CA THR A 213 -6.35 -14.24 -20.29
C THR A 213 -6.84 -13.72 -18.94
N GLU A 214 -8.12 -13.92 -18.65
CA GLU A 214 -8.70 -13.62 -17.34
C GLU A 214 -8.04 -14.37 -16.19
N GLU A 215 -7.51 -15.58 -16.46
CA GLU A 215 -6.77 -16.36 -15.46
C GLU A 215 -5.46 -15.68 -15.09
N ASP A 216 -4.72 -15.18 -16.09
CA ASP A 216 -3.46 -14.46 -15.88
C ASP A 216 -3.69 -13.16 -15.10
N LEU A 217 -4.81 -12.49 -15.37
CA LEU A 217 -5.20 -11.25 -14.71
C LEU A 217 -5.64 -11.44 -13.25
N LYS A 218 -5.79 -12.66 -12.74
CA LYS A 218 -6.05 -12.88 -11.29
C LYS A 218 -4.92 -12.35 -10.40
N THR A 219 -3.71 -12.23 -10.94
CA THR A 219 -2.55 -11.67 -10.25
C THR A 219 -1.94 -10.53 -11.04
N SER A 220 -1.08 -9.72 -10.41
CA SER A 220 -0.36 -8.66 -11.11
C SER A 220 0.58 -9.24 -12.18
N LEU A 221 0.59 -8.64 -13.37
CA LEU A 221 1.46 -9.08 -14.47
C LEU A 221 2.83 -8.43 -14.33
N ILE A 222 3.89 -9.22 -14.17
CA ILE A 222 5.26 -8.70 -14.03
C ILE A 222 5.90 -8.53 -15.40
N MET A 223 6.24 -7.30 -15.75
CA MET A 223 7.00 -6.94 -16.93
C MET A 223 8.49 -6.88 -16.56
N ASP A 224 9.16 -8.02 -16.71
CA ASP A 224 10.61 -8.16 -16.56
C ASP A 224 11.24 -8.47 -17.92
N GLN A 225 12.22 -7.67 -18.34
CA GLN A 225 12.86 -7.84 -19.64
C GLN A 225 14.29 -7.30 -19.64
N ASP A 226 15.06 -7.70 -20.66
CA ASP A 226 16.49 -7.38 -20.78
C ASP A 226 16.77 -6.12 -21.63
N TYR A 227 15.74 -5.38 -22.04
CA TYR A 227 15.83 -4.09 -22.75
C TYR A 227 14.80 -3.07 -22.22
N ASN A 228 15.07 -1.78 -22.37
CA ASN A 228 14.07 -0.76 -22.03
C ASN A 228 12.97 -0.73 -23.09
N SER A 229 11.71 -0.62 -22.69
CA SER A 229 10.59 -0.64 -23.60
C SER A 229 9.46 0.33 -23.21
N TYR A 230 8.72 0.74 -24.22
CA TYR A 230 7.38 1.27 -24.08
C TYR A 230 6.38 0.13 -24.18
N LEU A 231 5.39 0.12 -23.28
CA LEU A 231 4.30 -0.83 -23.26
C LEU A 231 3.06 -0.17 -23.84
N CYS A 232 2.49 -0.78 -24.87
CA CYS A 232 1.22 -0.37 -25.47
C CYS A 232 0.16 -1.40 -25.07
N MET A 233 -0.93 -0.95 -24.46
CA MET A 233 -1.95 -1.83 -23.88
C MET A 233 -3.27 -1.73 -24.63
N SER A 234 -3.91 -2.87 -24.86
CA SER A 234 -5.25 -2.95 -25.45
C SER A 234 -6.06 -4.10 -24.88
N VAL A 235 -7.38 -4.03 -25.03
CA VAL A 235 -8.32 -5.09 -24.71
C VAL A 235 -8.99 -5.58 -25.99
N GLU A 236 -9.05 -6.90 -26.11
CA GLU A 236 -9.89 -7.60 -27.09
C GLU A 236 -11.02 -8.31 -26.33
N ALA A 237 -12.24 -8.31 -26.87
CA ALA A 237 -13.38 -8.97 -26.24
C ALA A 237 -14.25 -9.71 -27.26
N ARG A 238 -15.06 -10.64 -26.74
CA ARG A 238 -16.08 -11.40 -27.48
C ARG A 238 -17.28 -11.70 -26.58
N GLY A 239 -18.37 -12.15 -27.18
CA GLY A 239 -19.61 -12.49 -26.49
C GLY A 239 -20.57 -11.30 -26.39
N GLN A 240 -21.53 -11.37 -25.47
CA GLN A 240 -22.57 -10.36 -25.31
C GLN A 240 -22.78 -10.03 -23.83
N GLY A 241 -22.83 -8.74 -23.52
CA GLY A 241 -23.12 -8.25 -22.17
C GLY A 241 -22.36 -6.98 -21.84
N ILE A 242 -21.82 -6.93 -20.63
CA ILE A 242 -21.18 -5.75 -20.04
C ILE A 242 -19.71 -6.03 -19.74
N LEU A 243 -18.85 -5.08 -20.10
CA LEU A 243 -17.45 -5.00 -19.69
C LEU A 243 -17.18 -3.62 -19.07
N LYS A 244 -16.76 -3.59 -17.81
CA LYS A 244 -16.26 -2.41 -17.12
C LYS A 244 -14.74 -2.44 -17.07
N LEU A 245 -14.09 -1.36 -17.50
CA LEU A 245 -12.65 -1.19 -17.42
C LEU A 245 -12.34 0.00 -16.51
N GLY A 246 -11.72 -0.28 -15.37
CA GLY A 246 -11.29 0.72 -14.40
C GLY A 246 -9.89 1.24 -14.69
N SER A 247 -9.16 1.62 -13.65
CA SER A 247 -7.79 2.06 -13.77
C SER A 247 -6.85 0.91 -14.15
N LEU A 248 -5.84 1.24 -14.96
CA LEU A 248 -4.70 0.36 -15.22
C LEU A 248 -3.49 0.88 -14.45
N HIS A 249 -3.12 0.17 -13.39
CA HIS A 249 -2.02 0.55 -12.49
C HIS A 249 -0.70 0.02 -13.05
N GLN A 250 0.37 0.81 -12.86
CA GLN A 250 1.75 0.34 -12.92
C GLN A 250 2.46 0.63 -11.62
N ARG A 251 3.30 -0.30 -11.17
CA ARG A 251 4.13 -0.14 -9.97
C ARG A 251 5.52 -0.66 -10.24
N TRP A 252 6.53 -0.09 -9.60
CA TRP A 252 7.83 -0.76 -9.56
C TRP A 252 7.70 -2.07 -8.78
N SER A 253 8.02 -3.17 -9.44
CA SER A 253 7.86 -4.49 -8.86
C SER A 253 9.11 -4.89 -8.10
N ARG A 254 8.90 -5.36 -6.87
CA ARG A 254 9.90 -6.17 -6.14
C ARG A 254 9.57 -7.65 -6.25
N LYS A 255 8.80 -8.05 -7.28
CA LYS A 255 8.34 -9.41 -7.50
C LYS A 255 7.65 -9.94 -6.24
N TYR A 256 8.13 -11.06 -5.70
CA TYR A 256 7.59 -11.69 -4.50
C TYR A 256 8.22 -11.16 -3.19
N PHE A 257 9.17 -10.21 -3.23
CA PHE A 257 9.83 -9.69 -2.02
C PHE A 257 9.06 -8.57 -1.31
N GLY A 258 8.00 -8.05 -1.92
CA GLY A 258 7.11 -7.05 -1.33
C GLY A 258 6.54 -6.05 -2.34
N LYS A 259 5.66 -5.19 -1.85
CA LYS A 259 4.94 -4.17 -2.63
C LYS A 259 5.31 -2.78 -2.15
N PHE A 260 5.79 -1.92 -3.07
CA PHE A 260 6.42 -0.60 -2.82
C PHE A 260 7.71 -0.66 -1.97
N VAL A 261 7.69 -1.32 -0.81
CA VAL A 261 8.82 -1.59 0.08
C VAL A 261 9.00 -3.10 0.25
N LEU A 262 10.17 -3.54 0.73
CA LEU A 262 10.37 -4.94 1.10
C LEU A 262 9.40 -5.31 2.23
N GLY A 263 8.68 -6.43 2.07
CA GLY A 263 7.64 -6.85 3.00
C GLY A 263 6.31 -6.09 2.93
N GLY A 264 6.14 -5.16 1.98
CA GLY A 264 4.83 -4.55 1.72
C GLY A 264 3.88 -5.53 1.04
N ASN A 265 2.58 -5.34 1.24
CA ASN A 265 1.52 -6.26 0.81
C ASN A 265 0.32 -5.50 0.23
N ILE A 266 -0.57 -6.25 -0.43
CA ILE A 266 -1.82 -5.73 -1.01
C ILE A 266 -2.97 -6.63 -0.53
N LEU A 267 -4.05 -6.01 -0.08
CA LEU A 267 -5.36 -6.64 0.11
C LEU A 267 -6.17 -6.44 -1.15
N HIS A 268 -6.88 -7.48 -1.57
CA HIS A 268 -7.82 -7.42 -2.69
C HIS A 268 -9.20 -7.86 -2.21
N ASP A 269 -10.27 -7.37 -2.81
CA ASP A 269 -11.59 -7.98 -2.70
C ASP A 269 -12.01 -8.69 -4.00
N ASN A 270 -13.21 -9.25 -4.02
CA ASN A 270 -13.79 -9.89 -5.19
C ASN A 270 -14.03 -8.95 -6.39
N LYS A 271 -14.06 -7.62 -6.19
CA LYS A 271 -14.17 -6.59 -7.23
C LYS A 271 -12.81 -6.11 -7.72
N ARG A 272 -11.71 -6.68 -7.20
CA ARG A 272 -10.32 -6.31 -7.51
C ARG A 272 -9.92 -4.94 -6.97
N ASP A 273 -10.69 -4.38 -6.04
CA ASP A 273 -10.30 -3.19 -5.28
C ASP A 273 -9.09 -3.52 -4.42
N GLU A 274 -8.09 -2.65 -4.42
CA GLU A 274 -6.84 -2.86 -3.68
C GLU A 274 -6.71 -1.92 -2.48
N ILE A 275 -6.12 -2.42 -1.38
CA ILE A 275 -5.58 -1.61 -0.29
C ILE A 275 -4.17 -2.10 0.03
N ASN A 276 -3.20 -1.21 -0.04
CA ASN A 276 -1.81 -1.52 0.26
C ASN A 276 -1.58 -1.46 1.77
N TYR A 277 -0.80 -2.38 2.33
CA TYR A 277 -0.34 -2.28 3.71
C TYR A 277 1.12 -2.69 3.91
N PHE A 278 1.76 -2.14 4.93
CA PHE A 278 3.11 -2.50 5.34
C PHE A 278 3.20 -2.50 6.88
N PHE A 279 3.68 -3.60 7.45
CA PHE A 279 3.95 -3.72 8.87
C PHE A 279 5.42 -3.50 9.15
N HIS A 280 5.75 -2.84 10.25
CA HIS A 280 7.10 -2.74 10.78
C HIS A 280 7.11 -3.20 12.24
N PRO A 281 7.94 -4.21 12.60
CA PRO A 281 7.90 -4.83 13.92
C PRO A 281 8.32 -3.92 15.09
N GLY A 282 9.05 -2.84 14.81
CA GLY A 282 9.53 -1.90 15.83
C GLY A 282 10.35 -2.60 16.91
N ASP A 283 10.04 -2.30 18.18
CA ASP A 283 10.71 -2.86 19.35
C ASP A 283 9.93 -4.00 20.04
N PHE A 284 8.82 -4.47 19.43
CA PHE A 284 7.90 -5.47 20.01
C PHE A 284 7.27 -5.06 21.35
N LYS A 285 7.12 -3.76 21.62
CA LYS A 285 6.42 -3.27 22.81
C LYS A 285 5.18 -2.44 22.42
N PRO A 286 4.09 -2.46 23.23
CA PRO A 286 2.89 -1.65 22.96
C PRO A 286 3.19 -0.16 22.77
N PRO A 287 2.40 0.59 21.98
CA PRO A 287 1.24 0.13 21.22
C PRO A 287 1.58 -0.38 19.83
N LEU A 288 0.61 -0.99 19.15
CA LEU A 288 0.59 -1.03 17.68
C LEU A 288 0.10 0.32 17.15
N ALA A 289 0.91 0.98 16.34
CA ALA A 289 0.59 2.27 15.72
C ALA A 289 0.11 2.09 14.28
N VAL A 290 -1.16 2.39 13.99
CA VAL A 290 -1.72 2.31 12.62
C VAL A 290 -1.80 3.70 12.02
N TYR A 291 -1.23 3.87 10.83
CA TYR A 291 -1.29 5.10 10.05
C TYR A 291 -1.96 4.86 8.69
N PHE A 292 -3.03 5.60 8.42
CA PHE A 292 -3.66 5.63 7.11
C PHE A 292 -3.13 6.83 6.32
N ALA A 293 -2.56 6.56 5.14
CA ALA A 293 -2.06 7.59 4.25
C ALA A 293 -3.18 8.53 3.78
N GLY A 294 -2.81 9.79 3.52
CA GLY A 294 -3.69 10.77 2.92
C GLY A 294 -3.92 10.52 1.42
N PHE A 295 -4.66 11.42 0.79
CA PHE A 295 -4.91 11.38 -0.65
C PHE A 295 -3.61 11.52 -1.45
N ARG A 296 -3.41 10.68 -2.46
CA ARG A 296 -2.22 10.71 -3.34
C ARG A 296 -2.43 10.06 -4.69
N SER A 297 -2.18 10.80 -5.77
CA SER A 297 -2.20 10.23 -7.13
C SER A 297 -1.02 9.29 -7.40
N ALA A 298 0.15 9.59 -6.82
CA ALA A 298 1.29 8.67 -6.83
C ALA A 298 1.11 7.62 -5.74
N GLU A 299 1.15 6.35 -6.12
CA GLU A 299 0.90 5.24 -5.21
C GLU A 299 2.10 4.89 -4.35
N GLY A 300 1.81 4.39 -3.15
CA GLY A 300 2.79 3.92 -2.18
C GLY A 300 2.53 4.49 -0.79
N PHE A 301 3.36 4.09 0.16
CA PHE A 301 3.15 4.45 1.57
C PHE A 301 3.51 5.90 1.90
N GLU A 302 2.77 6.49 2.83
CA GLU A 302 3.06 7.78 3.44
C GLU A 302 3.47 7.58 4.90
N GLY A 303 4.22 8.53 5.47
CA GLY A 303 4.44 8.58 6.91
C GLY A 303 5.47 7.58 7.44
N TYR A 304 6.14 6.79 6.60
CA TYR A 304 7.11 5.76 7.04
C TYR A 304 8.12 6.29 8.07
N TRP A 305 8.84 7.38 7.75
CA TRP A 305 9.84 7.94 8.65
C TRP A 305 9.23 8.58 9.90
N MET A 306 8.03 9.15 9.77
CA MET A 306 7.29 9.71 10.91
C MET A 306 6.92 8.58 11.89
N MET A 307 6.32 7.50 11.39
CA MET A 307 5.92 6.36 12.21
C MET A 307 7.12 5.63 12.81
N GLN A 308 8.21 5.50 12.06
CA GLN A 308 9.45 4.92 12.58
C GLN A 308 10.05 5.74 13.73
N ASN A 309 9.92 7.08 13.71
CA ASN A 309 10.44 7.95 14.76
C ASN A 309 9.67 7.82 16.10
N PHE A 310 8.44 7.29 16.10
CA PHE A 310 7.72 6.95 17.33
C PHE A 310 8.26 5.69 18.03
N LYS A 311 9.19 4.96 17.41
CA LYS A 311 9.90 3.81 17.99
C LYS A 311 8.98 2.71 18.54
N CYS A 312 7.80 2.54 17.97
CA CYS A 312 6.87 1.45 18.26
C CYS A 312 6.62 0.60 17.00
N PRO A 313 6.04 -0.61 17.13
CA PRO A 313 5.54 -1.36 15.99
C PRO A 313 4.45 -0.57 15.26
N PHE A 314 4.44 -0.59 13.92
CA PHE A 314 3.45 0.17 13.16
C PHE A 314 2.95 -0.53 11.90
N ILE A 315 1.74 -0.16 11.45
CA ILE A 315 1.20 -0.50 10.14
C ILE A 315 0.97 0.80 9.35
N LEU A 316 1.39 0.81 8.10
CA LEU A 316 0.99 1.85 7.13
C LEU A 316 -0.05 1.25 6.19
N PHE A 317 -1.17 1.94 6.00
CA PHE A 317 -2.12 1.66 4.95
C PHE A 317 -2.07 2.75 3.87
N SER A 318 -2.29 2.37 2.62
CA SER A 318 -2.47 3.30 1.49
C SER A 318 -3.57 2.79 0.58
N ASP A 319 -4.45 3.70 0.14
CA ASP A 319 -5.56 3.40 -0.76
C ASP A 319 -5.19 3.85 -2.21
N PRO A 320 -4.89 2.91 -3.13
CA PRO A 320 -4.55 3.22 -4.51
C PRO A 320 -5.77 3.39 -5.42
N ARG A 321 -7.01 3.34 -4.94
CA ARG A 321 -8.19 3.37 -5.82
C ARG A 321 -8.53 4.79 -6.29
N LEU A 322 -9.32 4.91 -7.36
CA LEU A 322 -9.74 6.19 -7.94
C LEU A 322 -8.55 7.12 -8.25
N GLU A 323 -8.73 8.44 -8.19
CA GLU A 323 -7.65 9.40 -8.45
C GLU A 323 -6.49 9.27 -7.45
N GLY A 324 -6.80 9.06 -6.17
CA GLY A 324 -5.78 9.06 -5.11
C GLY A 324 -6.26 8.52 -3.77
N GLY A 325 -7.28 7.67 -3.79
CA GLY A 325 -7.86 6.98 -2.65
C GLY A 325 -9.38 7.12 -2.56
N ALA A 326 -10.04 6.05 -2.09
CA ALA A 326 -11.48 5.96 -1.88
C ALA A 326 -11.83 5.87 -0.38
N PHE A 327 -11.06 6.59 0.46
CA PHE A 327 -11.25 6.70 1.91
C PHE A 327 -11.28 5.36 2.66
N TYR A 328 -10.66 4.32 2.08
CA TYR A 328 -10.57 2.97 2.65
C TYR A 328 -11.94 2.33 2.92
N LEU A 329 -13.02 2.87 2.32
CA LEU A 329 -14.34 2.23 2.30
C LEU A 329 -14.44 1.33 1.08
N GLY A 330 -15.26 0.29 1.15
CA GLY A 330 -15.50 -0.57 0.00
C GLY A 330 -16.52 -1.65 0.29
N SER A 331 -16.30 -2.82 -0.32
CA SER A 331 -17.03 -4.04 0.02
C SER A 331 -16.79 -4.42 1.48
N GLU A 332 -17.75 -5.14 2.06
CA GLU A 332 -17.60 -5.71 3.41
C GLU A 332 -16.34 -6.58 3.50
N GLU A 333 -16.02 -7.32 2.44
CA GLU A 333 -14.81 -8.14 2.35
C GLU A 333 -13.53 -7.29 2.51
N LEU A 334 -13.43 -6.16 1.81
CA LEU A 334 -12.25 -5.30 1.86
C LEU A 334 -12.07 -4.65 3.24
N GLU A 335 -13.17 -4.12 3.80
CA GLU A 335 -13.15 -3.48 5.12
C GLU A 335 -12.84 -4.48 6.24
N GLU A 336 -13.37 -5.70 6.12
CA GLU A 336 -13.06 -6.80 7.03
C GLU A 336 -11.59 -7.20 6.93
N LYS A 337 -11.02 -7.27 5.72
CA LYS A 337 -9.59 -7.53 5.54
C LYS A 337 -8.69 -6.45 6.18
N ILE A 338 -9.09 -5.18 6.17
CA ILE A 338 -8.36 -4.11 6.89
C ILE A 338 -8.38 -4.39 8.40
N LYS A 339 -9.56 -4.66 8.98
CA LYS A 339 -9.69 -4.94 10.42
C LYS A 339 -8.88 -6.19 10.81
N GLN A 340 -9.02 -7.28 10.06
CA GLN A 340 -8.28 -8.53 10.28
C GLN A 340 -6.77 -8.34 10.17
N THR A 341 -6.30 -7.45 9.29
CA THR A 341 -4.87 -7.12 9.19
C THR A 341 -4.38 -6.47 10.49
N ILE A 342 -5.14 -5.54 11.05
CA ILE A 342 -4.80 -4.90 12.34
C ILE A 342 -4.80 -5.95 13.46
N GLU A 343 -5.87 -6.74 13.59
CA GLU A 343 -5.99 -7.80 14.60
C GLU A 343 -4.88 -8.84 14.50
N HIS A 344 -4.57 -9.29 13.28
CA HIS A 344 -3.48 -10.21 13.01
C HIS A 344 -2.15 -9.70 13.60
N TYR A 345 -1.82 -8.42 13.40
CA TYR A 345 -0.57 -7.87 13.91
C TYR A 345 -0.61 -7.56 15.41
N GLN A 346 -1.78 -7.32 16.01
CA GLN A 346 -1.92 -7.30 17.47
C GLN A 346 -1.61 -8.67 18.06
N GLU A 347 -2.18 -9.74 17.51
CA GLU A 347 -1.90 -11.13 17.90
C GLU A 347 -0.43 -11.51 17.64
N TYR A 348 0.11 -11.11 16.48
CA TYR A 348 1.50 -11.31 16.12
C TYR A 348 2.42 -10.68 17.17
N LEU A 349 2.12 -9.49 17.65
CA LEU A 349 2.89 -8.80 18.67
C LEU A 349 2.63 -9.32 20.09
N GLY A 350 1.49 -9.99 20.30
CA GLY A 350 1.01 -10.43 21.62
C GLY A 350 0.48 -9.25 22.45
N PHE A 351 -0.14 -8.26 21.80
CA PHE A 351 -0.67 -7.06 22.45
C PHE A 351 -2.17 -7.20 22.74
N ASP A 352 -2.65 -6.47 23.74
CA ASP A 352 -4.09 -6.36 23.99
C ASP A 352 -4.79 -5.58 22.86
N LYS A 353 -6.06 -5.89 22.59
CA LYS A 353 -6.83 -5.24 21.51
C LYS A 353 -6.86 -3.71 21.62
N LYS A 354 -6.81 -3.18 22.86
CA LYS A 354 -6.82 -1.72 23.11
C LYS A 354 -5.44 -1.07 23.03
N ASP A 355 -4.33 -1.85 23.02
CA ASP A 355 -2.95 -1.35 22.86
C ASP A 355 -2.67 -0.93 21.40
N LEU A 356 -3.48 0.02 20.95
CA LEU A 356 -3.62 0.44 19.57
C LEU A 356 -3.74 1.97 19.53
N ILE A 357 -3.10 2.57 18.53
CA ILE A 357 -3.34 3.96 18.15
C ILE A 357 -3.68 3.97 16.66
N LEU A 358 -4.85 4.47 16.27
CA LEU A 358 -5.17 4.72 14.86
C LEU A 358 -4.95 6.20 14.53
N SER A 359 -4.39 6.48 13.36
CA SER A 359 -3.99 7.83 13.02
C SER A 359 -3.92 8.11 11.53
N GLY A 360 -4.06 9.39 11.17
CA GLY A 360 -3.99 9.82 9.79
C GLY A 360 -4.17 11.32 9.63
N LEU A 361 -3.88 11.81 8.42
CA LEU A 361 -4.01 13.21 8.03
C LEU A 361 -4.94 13.32 6.81
N SER A 362 -5.79 14.34 6.77
CA SER A 362 -6.75 14.57 5.67
C SER A 362 -7.58 13.31 5.37
N MET A 363 -7.48 12.71 4.18
CA MET A 363 -8.17 11.45 3.83
C MET A 363 -7.94 10.32 4.85
N GLY A 364 -6.75 10.23 5.44
CA GLY A 364 -6.42 9.21 6.44
C GLY A 364 -7.14 9.39 7.78
N THR A 365 -7.77 10.55 8.03
CA THR A 365 -8.54 10.77 9.27
C THR A 365 -9.83 9.97 9.29
N PHE A 366 -10.50 9.85 8.13
CA PHE A 366 -11.74 9.11 7.99
C PHE A 366 -11.61 7.65 8.45
N PRO A 367 -10.69 6.83 7.90
CA PRO A 367 -10.52 5.45 8.35
C PRO A 367 -10.02 5.37 9.78
N SER A 368 -9.21 6.32 10.25
CA SER A 368 -8.73 6.33 11.63
C SER A 368 -9.88 6.44 12.63
N LEU A 369 -10.87 7.29 12.33
CA LEU A 369 -12.07 7.47 13.13
C LEU A 369 -13.09 6.34 12.91
N TYR A 370 -13.35 5.98 11.65
CA TYR A 370 -14.31 4.95 11.27
C TYR A 370 -13.89 3.58 11.80
N TYR A 371 -12.70 3.09 11.44
CA TYR A 371 -12.20 1.81 11.95
C TYR A 371 -11.94 1.87 13.47
N GLY A 372 -11.51 3.01 14.00
CA GLY A 372 -11.37 3.22 15.44
C GLY A 372 -12.65 2.96 16.23
N SER A 373 -13.82 3.13 15.61
CA SER A 373 -15.13 2.83 16.22
C SER A 373 -15.36 1.33 16.46
N PHE A 374 -14.66 0.45 15.74
CA PHE A 374 -14.76 -1.00 15.92
C PHE A 374 -13.71 -1.56 16.88
N PHE A 375 -12.61 -0.82 17.09
CA PHE A 375 -11.51 -1.25 17.95
C PHE A 375 -11.54 -0.63 19.36
N GLU A 376 -12.16 0.54 19.52
CA GLU A 376 -12.16 1.30 20.78
C GLU A 376 -10.75 1.45 21.37
N PRO A 377 -9.80 2.00 20.59
CA PRO A 377 -8.38 2.00 20.92
C PRO A 377 -8.06 2.91 22.10
N LYS A 378 -6.84 2.81 22.65
CA LYS A 378 -6.33 3.78 23.62
C LYS A 378 -6.14 5.19 23.04
N GLY A 379 -5.83 5.29 21.75
CA GLY A 379 -5.59 6.57 21.08
C GLY A 379 -6.16 6.65 19.66
N ILE A 380 -6.73 7.81 19.31
CA ILE A 380 -6.99 8.19 17.93
C ILE A 380 -6.39 9.58 17.69
N VAL A 381 -5.47 9.70 16.73
CA VAL A 381 -4.80 10.97 16.44
C VAL A 381 -5.07 11.36 14.99
N VAL A 382 -5.76 12.47 14.77
CA VAL A 382 -6.15 12.92 13.44
C VAL A 382 -5.78 14.38 13.21
N GLY A 383 -5.29 14.68 12.01
CA GLY A 383 -5.05 16.04 11.55
C GLY A 383 -5.90 16.37 10.33
N LYS A 384 -6.59 17.51 10.37
CA LYS A 384 -7.54 17.97 9.35
C LYS A 384 -8.66 16.94 9.16
N PRO A 385 -9.49 16.69 10.20
CA PRO A 385 -10.46 15.61 10.21
C PRO A 385 -11.50 15.78 9.10
N LEU A 386 -11.79 14.67 8.42
CA LEU A 386 -12.85 14.50 7.42
C LEU A 386 -13.73 13.32 7.88
N ALA A 387 -15.02 13.58 8.06
CA ALA A 387 -16.00 12.61 8.57
C ALA A 387 -17.25 12.52 7.68
N ASN A 388 -17.57 13.58 6.95
CA ASN A 388 -18.79 13.73 6.16
C ASN A 388 -18.50 13.71 4.66
N LEU A 389 -18.21 12.53 4.09
CA LEU A 389 -17.85 12.41 2.67
C LEU A 389 -18.99 12.80 1.71
N GLY A 390 -20.24 12.52 2.08
CA GLY A 390 -21.41 12.96 1.33
C GLY A 390 -21.59 14.48 1.38
N THR A 391 -21.31 15.11 2.52
CA THR A 391 -21.26 16.58 2.63
C THR A 391 -20.13 17.17 1.79
N ILE A 392 -18.94 16.58 1.78
CA ILE A 392 -17.82 17.01 0.90
C ILE A 392 -18.25 16.97 -0.57
N ALA A 393 -18.87 15.88 -1.01
CA ALA A 393 -19.39 15.76 -2.38
C ALA A 393 -20.47 16.82 -2.69
N ARG A 394 -21.40 17.07 -1.75
CA ARG A 394 -22.43 18.10 -1.88
C ARG A 394 -21.84 19.49 -2.08
N ARG A 395 -20.85 19.85 -1.25
CA ARG A 395 -20.16 21.14 -1.28
C ARG A 395 -19.41 21.34 -2.59
N GLY A 396 -18.75 20.29 -3.10
CA GLY A 396 -18.06 20.32 -4.39
C GLY A 396 -18.94 20.73 -5.57
N ARG A 397 -20.28 20.58 -5.47
CA ARG A 397 -21.21 20.92 -6.55
C ARG A 397 -21.62 22.40 -6.55
N LEU A 398 -21.78 22.99 -5.37
CA LEU A 398 -22.47 24.29 -5.20
C LEU A 398 -21.65 25.33 -4.45
N GLU A 399 -20.94 24.93 -3.39
CA GLU A 399 -20.35 25.85 -2.41
C GLU A 399 -18.83 26.02 -2.59
N ALA A 400 -18.15 24.94 -2.96
CA ALA A 400 -16.70 24.88 -3.06
C ALA A 400 -16.24 24.11 -4.32
N PRO A 401 -16.68 24.51 -5.53
CA PRO A 401 -16.29 23.84 -6.75
C PRO A 401 -14.77 23.90 -6.92
N GLY A 402 -14.15 22.75 -7.22
CA GLY A 402 -12.71 22.63 -7.45
C GLY A 402 -11.87 22.35 -6.21
N VAL A 403 -12.45 22.30 -5.00
CA VAL A 403 -11.67 21.95 -3.79
C VAL A 403 -11.32 20.47 -3.76
N PHE A 404 -12.28 19.59 -4.00
CA PHE A 404 -12.04 18.14 -4.09
C PHE A 404 -13.00 17.45 -5.07
N PRO A 405 -12.75 17.56 -6.40
CA PRO A 405 -13.62 16.97 -7.43
C PRO A 405 -13.80 15.46 -7.28
N THR A 406 -12.77 14.74 -6.81
CA THR A 406 -12.81 13.29 -6.57
C THR A 406 -13.86 12.89 -5.52
N GLY A 407 -14.40 13.83 -4.74
CA GLY A 407 -15.51 13.54 -3.82
C GLY A 407 -16.76 12.98 -4.53
N PHE A 408 -16.98 13.31 -5.80
CA PHE A 408 -18.08 12.74 -6.58
C PHE A 408 -17.85 11.28 -6.97
N ASP A 409 -16.65 10.94 -7.41
CA ASP A 409 -16.27 9.55 -7.72
C ASP A 409 -16.28 8.71 -6.42
N VAL A 410 -15.83 9.27 -5.29
CA VAL A 410 -15.95 8.59 -4.00
C VAL A 410 -17.41 8.34 -3.63
N LEU A 411 -18.29 9.33 -3.83
CA LEU A 411 -19.72 9.15 -3.56
C LEU A 411 -20.31 8.04 -4.43
N HIS A 412 -20.12 8.11 -5.75
CA HIS A 412 -20.68 7.14 -6.68
C HIS A 412 -20.08 5.74 -6.48
N HIS A 413 -18.76 5.61 -6.28
CA HIS A 413 -18.12 4.32 -5.98
C HIS A 413 -18.70 3.65 -4.72
N GLN A 414 -19.03 4.44 -3.69
CA GLN A 414 -19.50 3.90 -2.41
C GLN A 414 -21.00 3.65 -2.34
N THR A 415 -21.83 4.42 -3.05
CA THR A 415 -23.29 4.36 -2.92
C THR A 415 -24.00 4.01 -4.23
N GLY A 416 -23.29 3.92 -5.36
CA GLY A 416 -23.86 3.68 -6.69
C GLY A 416 -24.67 4.84 -7.26
N GLY A 417 -24.57 6.04 -6.69
CA GLY A 417 -25.39 7.19 -7.09
C GLY A 417 -24.91 8.52 -6.53
N ILE A 418 -25.51 9.62 -7.01
CA ILE A 418 -25.04 10.99 -6.71
C ILE A 418 -26.13 11.92 -6.16
N SER A 419 -27.26 11.36 -5.72
CA SER A 419 -28.39 12.15 -5.21
C SER A 419 -28.13 12.63 -3.76
N PRO A 420 -28.88 13.63 -3.25
CA PRO A 420 -28.80 14.02 -1.84
C PRO A 420 -29.00 12.85 -0.86
N ALA A 421 -29.85 11.88 -1.21
CA ALA A 421 -30.06 10.70 -0.38
C ALA A 421 -28.80 9.83 -0.27
N HIS A 422 -28.04 9.68 -1.37
CA HIS A 422 -26.76 8.97 -1.35
C HIS A 422 -25.71 9.73 -0.53
N MET A 423 -25.72 11.07 -0.58
CA MET A 423 -24.84 11.90 0.26
C MET A 423 -25.17 11.69 1.74
N ASP A 424 -26.45 11.72 2.11
CA ASP A 424 -26.89 11.47 3.48
C ASP A 424 -26.58 10.04 3.92
N GLU A 425 -26.75 9.05 3.04
CA GLU A 425 -26.37 7.65 3.28
C GLU A 425 -24.88 7.50 3.62
N LEU A 426 -24.00 8.14 2.84
CA LEU A 426 -22.55 8.04 3.04
C LEU A 426 -22.11 8.71 4.35
N ASP A 427 -22.66 9.88 4.69
CA ASP A 427 -22.40 10.52 5.98
C ASP A 427 -22.92 9.66 7.15
N ASN A 428 -24.12 9.08 7.00
CA ASN A 428 -24.71 8.22 8.02
C ASN A 428 -23.94 6.92 8.20
N ARG A 429 -23.28 6.37 7.17
CA ARG A 429 -22.42 5.19 7.30
C ARG A 429 -21.31 5.42 8.33
N PHE A 430 -20.66 6.59 8.28
CA PHE A 430 -19.66 6.98 9.27
C PHE A 430 -20.29 7.19 10.66
N TRP A 431 -21.29 8.06 10.76
CA TRP A 431 -21.84 8.47 12.06
C TRP A 431 -22.59 7.36 12.78
N SER A 432 -23.18 6.40 12.05
CA SER A 432 -23.86 5.25 12.65
C SER A 432 -22.86 4.37 13.39
N ALA A 433 -21.68 4.10 12.82
CA ALA A 433 -20.63 3.36 13.50
C ALA A 433 -20.03 4.18 14.64
N PHE A 434 -19.68 5.44 14.39
CA PHE A 434 -18.99 6.29 15.36
C PHE A 434 -19.80 6.57 16.62
N LYS A 435 -21.12 6.77 16.51
CA LYS A 435 -22.00 7.03 17.66
C LYS A 435 -22.32 5.79 18.49
N GLN A 436 -22.09 4.59 17.96
CA GLN A 436 -22.34 3.32 18.66
C GLN A 436 -21.14 2.85 19.48
N ALA A 437 -19.94 3.35 19.19
CA ALA A 437 -18.70 2.92 19.83
C ALA A 437 -18.55 3.45 21.27
N ASP A 438 -17.92 2.65 22.15
CA ASP A 438 -17.53 3.09 23.49
C ASP A 438 -16.12 3.69 23.48
N PHE A 439 -16.07 5.03 23.48
CA PHE A 439 -14.83 5.78 23.55
C PHE A 439 -14.45 6.25 24.97
N SER A 440 -15.08 5.73 26.02
CA SER A 440 -14.85 6.16 27.41
C SER A 440 -13.40 5.98 27.88
N GLN A 441 -12.63 5.12 27.20
CA GLN A 441 -11.21 4.84 27.48
C GLN A 441 -10.27 5.28 26.34
N THR A 442 -10.76 6.08 25.39
CA THR A 442 -10.00 6.55 24.24
C THR A 442 -9.58 8.01 24.42
N THR A 443 -8.32 8.31 24.10
CA THR A 443 -7.83 9.69 23.99
C THR A 443 -7.77 10.12 22.53
N PHE A 444 -8.44 11.23 22.19
CA PHE A 444 -8.44 11.83 20.87
C PHE A 444 -7.46 12.99 20.80
N GLY A 445 -6.57 12.98 19.80
CA GLY A 445 -5.75 14.12 19.39
C GLY A 445 -6.28 14.73 18.10
N LEU A 446 -6.86 15.93 18.16
CA LEU A 446 -7.53 16.60 17.04
C LEU A 446 -6.78 17.88 16.63
N SER A 447 -5.96 17.80 15.59
CA SER A 447 -5.31 18.97 14.96
C SER A 447 -6.17 19.44 13.78
N TYR A 448 -6.98 20.50 13.92
CA TYR A 448 -8.00 20.86 12.93
C TYR A 448 -7.76 22.22 12.28
N MET A 449 -8.39 22.47 11.12
CA MET A 449 -8.39 23.76 10.44
C MET A 449 -9.61 24.56 10.87
N LYS A 450 -9.41 25.83 11.24
CA LYS A 450 -10.50 26.71 11.70
C LYS A 450 -11.41 27.16 10.56
N ASP A 451 -10.85 27.29 9.36
CA ASP A 451 -11.56 27.74 8.16
C ASP A 451 -11.67 26.58 7.14
N GLU A 452 -11.86 25.35 7.65
CA GLU A 452 -11.98 24.11 6.87
C GLU A 452 -13.02 24.24 5.74
N ASP A 453 -12.56 24.09 4.50
CA ASP A 453 -13.36 24.34 3.30
C ASP A 453 -13.87 23.06 2.63
N MET A 454 -13.34 21.87 2.99
CA MET A 454 -13.89 20.58 2.56
C MET A 454 -15.03 20.13 3.47
N ASP A 455 -14.72 19.84 4.74
CA ASP A 455 -15.66 19.31 5.72
C ASP A 455 -15.81 20.25 6.92
N SER A 456 -16.47 21.39 6.67
CA SER A 456 -16.54 22.52 7.60
C SER A 456 -17.19 22.22 8.96
N HIS A 457 -17.90 21.09 9.08
CA HIS A 457 -18.60 20.70 10.31
C HIS A 457 -17.92 19.55 11.06
N ALA A 458 -16.88 18.92 10.50
CA ALA A 458 -16.26 17.72 11.06
C ALA A 458 -15.85 17.90 12.53
N TYR A 459 -15.08 18.95 12.82
CA TYR A 459 -14.55 19.18 14.16
C TYR A 459 -15.66 19.35 15.21
N ASP A 460 -16.62 20.24 14.95
CA ASP A 460 -17.69 20.54 15.90
C ASP A 460 -18.59 19.33 16.16
N GLN A 461 -18.90 18.56 15.11
CA GLN A 461 -19.70 17.33 15.24
C GLN A 461 -18.94 16.22 15.99
N LEU A 462 -17.63 16.06 15.73
CA LEU A 462 -16.79 15.11 16.44
C LEU A 462 -16.73 15.44 17.93
N VAL A 463 -16.42 16.69 18.28
CA VAL A 463 -16.34 17.12 19.70
C VAL A 463 -17.69 16.97 20.39
N THR A 464 -18.78 17.39 19.75
CA THR A 464 -20.14 17.25 20.31
C THR A 464 -20.48 15.80 20.61
N THR A 465 -20.13 14.89 19.70
CA THR A 465 -20.38 13.44 19.87
C THR A 465 -19.48 12.86 20.97
N LEU A 466 -18.18 13.18 20.96
CA LEU A 466 -17.20 12.64 21.91
C LEU A 466 -17.44 13.13 23.35
N CYS A 467 -17.94 14.34 23.54
CA CYS A 467 -18.33 14.84 24.87
C CYS A 467 -19.43 13.99 25.52
N GLN A 468 -20.20 13.21 24.75
CA GLN A 468 -21.24 12.33 25.24
C GLN A 468 -20.73 10.93 25.63
N THR A 469 -19.51 10.55 25.22
CA THR A 469 -18.96 9.20 25.44
C THR A 469 -17.98 9.12 26.61
N GLY A 470 -17.55 10.25 27.17
CA GLY A 470 -16.51 10.30 28.22
C GLY A 470 -15.08 10.22 27.68
N ALA A 471 -14.89 10.31 26.36
CA ALA A 471 -13.58 10.35 25.73
C ALA A 471 -12.74 11.55 26.21
N LYS A 472 -11.41 11.39 26.29
CA LYS A 472 -10.49 12.51 26.51
C LYS A 472 -10.21 13.18 25.17
N ILE A 473 -10.34 14.51 25.10
CA ILE A 473 -10.13 15.27 23.86
C ILE A 473 -8.97 16.25 24.06
N LEU A 474 -7.92 16.09 23.28
CA LEU A 474 -6.83 17.05 23.08
C LEU A 474 -7.07 17.70 21.72
N SER A 475 -7.28 19.03 21.65
CA SER A 475 -7.53 19.69 20.37
C SER A 475 -6.75 20.98 20.19
N LYS A 476 -6.39 21.26 18.94
CA LYS A 476 -5.78 22.51 18.52
C LYS A 476 -6.25 22.90 17.12
N GLY A 477 -6.77 24.12 17.01
CA GLY A 477 -7.14 24.73 15.73
C GLY A 477 -6.01 25.58 15.15
N THR A 478 -5.73 25.39 13.86
CA THR A 478 -4.85 26.20 13.01
C THR A 478 -5.71 27.07 12.08
N ALA A 479 -5.36 28.36 11.92
CA ALA A 479 -6.10 29.24 11.01
C ALA A 479 -5.82 28.89 9.54
N GLY A 480 -6.80 29.10 8.67
CA GLY A 480 -6.71 28.78 7.25
C GLY A 480 -7.59 27.61 6.82
N ARG A 481 -7.69 27.46 5.50
CA ARG A 481 -8.42 26.39 4.78
C ARG A 481 -7.67 25.08 4.82
N HIS A 482 -8.23 24.00 4.26
CA HIS A 482 -7.71 22.64 4.44
C HIS A 482 -6.20 22.51 4.17
N ASN A 483 -5.69 23.18 3.13
CA ASN A 483 -4.29 23.06 2.72
C ASN A 483 -3.37 24.19 3.19
N ASP A 484 -3.92 25.18 3.92
CA ASP A 484 -3.14 26.26 4.51
C ASP A 484 -2.36 25.76 5.75
N ASP A 485 -1.18 26.32 6.00
CA ASP A 485 -0.29 26.03 7.15
C ASP A 485 -0.21 24.55 7.59
N THR A 486 0.01 23.67 6.62
CA THR A 486 0.09 22.21 6.86
C THR A 486 1.17 21.85 7.87
N GLY A 487 2.29 22.59 7.90
CA GLY A 487 3.40 22.34 8.83
C GLY A 487 3.00 22.46 10.30
N THR A 488 2.26 23.52 10.66
CA THR A 488 1.76 23.69 12.03
C THR A 488 0.77 22.58 12.39
N ASN A 489 -0.14 22.21 11.48
CA ASN A 489 -1.10 21.14 11.73
C ASN A 489 -0.41 19.79 12.00
N VAL A 490 0.59 19.43 11.19
CA VAL A 490 1.40 18.21 11.36
C VAL A 490 2.19 18.25 12.67
N THR A 491 2.72 19.41 13.06
CA THR A 491 3.43 19.57 14.34
C THR A 491 2.53 19.23 15.53
N TRP A 492 1.29 19.72 15.54
CA TRP A 492 0.31 19.38 16.59
C TRP A 492 -0.14 17.93 16.53
N PHE A 493 -0.31 17.36 15.33
CA PHE A 493 -0.57 15.92 15.18
C PHE A 493 0.51 15.08 15.87
N ILE A 494 1.79 15.34 15.58
CA ILE A 494 2.93 14.64 16.20
C ILE A 494 2.97 14.88 17.71
N HIS A 495 2.69 16.11 18.15
CA HIS A 495 2.65 16.45 19.56
C HIS A 495 1.60 15.64 20.33
N PHE A 496 0.36 15.58 19.83
CA PHE A 496 -0.69 14.76 20.45
C PHE A 496 -0.35 13.28 20.45
N TYR A 497 0.27 12.78 19.37
CA TYR A 497 0.76 11.41 19.31
C TYR A 497 1.73 11.11 20.45
N ASN A 498 2.75 11.96 20.63
CA ASN A 498 3.74 11.81 21.71
C ASN A 498 3.10 11.93 23.10
N MET A 499 2.11 12.80 23.29
CA MET A 499 1.38 12.90 24.56
C MET A 499 0.68 11.57 24.91
N ILE A 500 0.02 10.93 23.95
CA ILE A 500 -0.66 9.64 24.16
C ILE A 500 0.36 8.53 24.41
N LEU A 501 1.43 8.46 23.60
CA LEU A 501 2.53 7.51 23.80
C LEU A 501 3.12 7.61 25.20
N GLN A 502 3.33 8.82 25.70
CA GLN A 502 3.87 9.05 27.04
C GLN A 502 2.85 8.68 28.13
N ALA A 503 1.61 9.17 28.03
CA ALA A 503 0.60 9.04 29.08
C ALA A 503 0.05 7.62 29.21
N GLU A 504 -0.20 6.93 28.09
CA GLU A 504 -0.88 5.64 28.08
C GLU A 504 0.11 4.46 27.97
N PHE A 505 1.32 4.68 27.43
CA PHE A 505 2.31 3.62 27.17
C PHE A 505 3.69 3.85 27.79
N GLY A 506 3.91 4.96 28.50
CA GLY A 506 5.19 5.28 29.13
C GLY A 506 6.33 5.54 28.13
N ARG A 507 6.00 5.85 26.87
CA ARG A 507 6.96 6.17 25.80
C ARG A 507 7.15 7.68 25.70
N GLY A 508 8.10 8.22 26.49
CA GLY A 508 8.53 9.62 26.41
C GLY A 508 9.92 9.78 25.79
N GLU A 509 10.31 11.01 25.45
CA GLU A 509 11.68 11.31 25.02
C GLU A 509 12.68 10.92 26.13
N THR A 510 13.50 9.89 25.87
CA THR A 510 14.82 9.72 26.49
C THR A 510 15.89 10.30 25.59
#